data_AF-A0A965PC82-F1
#
_entry.id   AF-A0A965PC82-F1
#
_cell.length_a   1.000
_cell.length_b   1.000
_cell.length_c   1.000
_cell.angle_alpha   90.00
_cell.angle_beta   90.00
_cell.angle_gamma   90.00
#
_symmetry.space_group_name_H-M   'P 1'
#
loop_
_entity.id
_entity.type
_entity.pdbx_description
1 polymer ?
#
loop_
_entity_poly.entity_id
_entity_poly.type
_entity_poly.pdbx_seq_one_letter_code
_entity_poly.pdbx_strand_id
1 'polypeptide(L)'
;MAWRYVGTRTFNVASMNALLDELHTLGTSGTYNDGTSRTPGSGSAGTWSKVQISSVTECLNVTPPVNALNTRIMIAGATYNPSPLPTMHSPETYVTSNLMVNLVKNAGTFATWNAANPFTSGQTFGWGKWWSTANGVGSIYLWEAKEAIAVIVTNSSGGSARGFIAGAILDPESTDTTVDCESDGRLYGIARSSSSTGISTTFYTDFAGGYTSSYSYANRFLYTSNTNDQPFNAVFSPGSASLLQMNPMTVFPTSPSATGLKTRSGQFARLAITWRGSTADNILGRFREVYAYSDGQLPARQMDGANPIGYIFCGSSVSQVDSLLLEHA
;
A
#
# COMPACT_ATOMS: atom_id res chain seq x y z
N MET A 1 8.76 12.68 -4.94
CA MET A 1 8.34 11.41 -5.59
C MET A 1 7.00 11.69 -6.27
N ALA A 2 6.61 11.00 -7.33
CA ALA A 2 5.35 11.34 -7.99
C ALA A 2 4.61 10.10 -8.42
N TRP A 3 3.32 10.07 -8.12
CA TRP A 3 2.43 8.95 -8.40
C TRP A 3 1.88 9.07 -9.81
N ARG A 4 1.71 7.92 -10.44
CA ARG A 4 1.12 7.76 -11.76
C ARG A 4 0.08 6.66 -11.66
N TYR A 5 -1.12 6.94 -12.16
CA TYR A 5 -2.18 5.95 -12.20
C TYR A 5 -2.05 5.09 -13.46
N VAL A 6 -1.86 3.79 -13.26
CA VAL A 6 -1.67 2.83 -14.35
C VAL A 6 -3.01 2.50 -14.99
N GLY A 7 -4.04 2.23 -14.19
CA GLY A 7 -5.39 1.96 -14.68
C GLY A 7 -6.19 1.02 -13.78
N THR A 8 -7.29 0.52 -14.34
CA THR A 8 -8.18 -0.47 -13.71
C THR A 8 -8.26 -1.74 -14.54
N ARG A 9 -8.36 -2.91 -13.89
CA ARG A 9 -8.76 -4.17 -14.51
C ARG A 9 -9.85 -4.84 -13.69
N THR A 10 -10.78 -5.50 -14.35
CA THR A 10 -11.78 -6.34 -13.68
C THR A 10 -11.32 -7.79 -13.66
N PHE A 11 -11.68 -8.53 -12.62
CA PHE A 11 -11.48 -9.96 -12.53
C PHE A 11 -12.82 -10.64 -12.29
N ASN A 12 -13.19 -11.56 -13.18
CA ASN A 12 -14.51 -12.19 -13.19
C ASN A 12 -14.53 -13.55 -12.47
N VAL A 13 -13.38 -13.98 -11.93
CA VAL A 13 -13.23 -15.22 -11.17
C VAL A 13 -12.56 -14.89 -9.85
N ALA A 14 -13.16 -15.29 -8.74
CA ALA A 14 -12.65 -15.07 -7.40
C ALA A 14 -11.51 -16.05 -7.05
N SER A 15 -10.43 -16.03 -7.84
CA SER A 15 -9.24 -16.86 -7.59
C SER A 15 -7.98 -15.99 -7.48
N MET A 16 -7.00 -16.47 -6.71
CA MET A 16 -5.76 -15.73 -6.45
C MET A 16 -4.94 -15.56 -7.73
N ASN A 17 -4.84 -16.62 -8.53
CA ASN A 17 -4.11 -16.58 -9.80
C ASN A 17 -4.76 -15.61 -10.81
N ALA A 18 -6.09 -15.56 -10.90
CA ALA A 18 -6.76 -14.62 -11.79
C ALA A 18 -6.50 -13.16 -11.38
N LEU A 19 -6.60 -12.85 -10.08
CA LEU A 19 -6.24 -11.54 -9.54
C LEU A 19 -4.78 -11.17 -9.82
N LEU A 20 -3.83 -12.09 -9.61
CA LEU A 20 -2.41 -11.86 -9.88
C LEU A 20 -2.15 -11.68 -11.39
N ASP A 21 -2.84 -12.42 -12.26
CA ASP A 21 -2.72 -12.27 -13.71
C ASP A 21 -3.25 -10.92 -14.21
N GLU A 22 -4.38 -10.47 -13.67
CA GLU A 22 -4.96 -9.15 -13.98
C GLU A 22 -4.10 -8.00 -13.46
N LEU A 23 -3.56 -8.13 -12.24
CA LEU A 23 -2.63 -7.15 -11.68
C LEU A 23 -1.31 -7.11 -12.45
N HIS A 24 -0.77 -8.26 -12.86
CA HIS A 24 0.41 -8.29 -13.72
C HIS A 24 0.14 -7.59 -15.06
N THR A 25 -1.03 -7.82 -15.66
CA THR A 25 -1.43 -7.16 -16.91
C THR A 25 -1.44 -5.63 -16.76
N LEU A 26 -1.95 -5.09 -15.64
CA LEU A 26 -1.79 -3.66 -15.31
C LEU A 26 -0.31 -3.28 -15.21
N GLY A 27 0.45 -4.03 -14.40
CA GLY A 27 1.86 -3.77 -14.13
C GLY A 27 2.78 -3.83 -15.36
N THR A 28 2.35 -4.49 -16.44
CA THR A 28 3.09 -4.55 -17.71
C THR A 28 2.47 -3.69 -18.81
N SER A 29 1.48 -2.85 -18.52
CA SER A 29 0.91 -1.92 -19.49
C SER A 29 1.99 -1.01 -20.09
N GLY A 30 1.94 -0.81 -21.41
CA GLY A 30 2.83 0.11 -22.14
C GLY A 30 2.40 1.57 -22.06
N THR A 31 1.24 1.85 -21.47
CA THR A 31 0.72 3.21 -21.25
C THR A 31 0.12 3.37 -19.85
N TYR A 32 0.14 4.61 -19.36
CA TYR A 32 -0.66 5.00 -18.19
C TYR A 32 -2.10 5.28 -18.61
N ASN A 33 -2.99 5.43 -17.62
CA ASN A 33 -4.41 5.71 -17.85
C ASN A 33 -4.65 7.09 -18.54
N ASP A 34 -3.69 8.00 -18.48
CA ASP A 34 -3.76 9.29 -19.20
C ASP A 34 -3.25 9.21 -20.65
N GLY A 35 -2.92 8.02 -21.14
CA GLY A 35 -2.46 7.77 -22.51
C GLY A 35 -0.96 8.00 -22.74
N THR A 36 -0.23 8.53 -21.76
CA THR A 36 1.22 8.71 -21.88
C THR A 36 1.96 7.36 -21.82
N SER A 37 3.15 7.31 -22.43
CA SER A 37 3.97 6.11 -22.48
C SER A 37 4.44 5.67 -21.09
N ARG A 38 4.45 4.35 -20.89
CA ARG A 38 4.90 3.69 -19.67
C ARG A 38 5.95 2.64 -20.04
N THR A 39 7.20 2.89 -19.65
CA THR A 39 8.33 2.02 -19.96
C THR A 39 8.87 1.37 -18.68
N PRO A 40 8.70 0.04 -18.50
CA PRO A 40 9.17 -0.66 -17.30
C PRO A 40 10.63 -0.37 -16.96
N GLY A 41 10.91 -0.13 -15.68
CA GLY A 41 12.25 0.19 -15.17
C GLY A 41 12.66 1.66 -15.34
N SER A 42 11.75 2.54 -15.76
CA SER A 42 12.03 3.97 -15.94
C SER A 42 10.89 4.87 -15.47
N GLY A 43 11.20 6.13 -15.16
CA GLY A 43 10.19 7.05 -14.60
C GLY A 43 9.59 6.50 -13.32
N SER A 44 8.26 6.42 -13.24
CA SER A 44 7.54 5.76 -12.13
C SER A 44 7.24 4.27 -12.38
N ALA A 45 7.59 3.73 -13.55
CA ALA A 45 7.18 2.40 -13.97
C ALA A 45 8.09 1.31 -13.40
N GLY A 46 7.54 0.50 -12.49
CA GLY A 46 8.22 -0.70 -11.99
C GLY A 46 8.33 -1.80 -13.05
N THR A 47 9.30 -2.69 -12.87
CA THR A 47 9.39 -3.93 -13.64
C THR A 47 8.64 -5.03 -12.91
N TRP A 48 7.67 -5.64 -13.59
CA TRP A 48 6.82 -6.71 -13.04
C TRP A 48 7.22 -8.06 -13.63
N SER A 49 7.30 -9.06 -12.76
CA SER A 49 7.60 -10.45 -13.14
C SER A 49 6.66 -11.41 -12.45
N LYS A 50 6.27 -12.48 -13.15
CA LYS A 50 5.48 -13.58 -12.59
C LYS A 50 6.40 -14.66 -12.04
N VAL A 51 6.00 -15.22 -10.92
CA VAL A 51 6.49 -16.50 -10.42
C VAL A 51 5.35 -17.49 -10.60
N GLN A 52 5.61 -18.54 -11.40
CA GLN A 52 4.62 -19.55 -11.72
C GLN A 52 5.07 -20.92 -11.22
N ILE A 53 4.16 -21.67 -10.63
CA ILE A 53 4.35 -23.08 -10.26
C ILE A 53 3.32 -23.88 -11.05
N SER A 54 3.78 -24.84 -11.87
CA SER A 54 2.92 -25.63 -12.74
C SER A 54 1.97 -24.77 -13.61
N SER A 55 2.51 -23.68 -14.18
CA SER A 55 1.78 -22.70 -15.01
C SER A 55 0.72 -21.85 -14.29
N VAL A 56 0.62 -21.94 -12.96
CA VAL A 56 -0.25 -21.09 -12.14
C VAL A 56 0.56 -19.93 -11.59
N THR A 57 0.09 -18.70 -11.79
CA THR A 57 0.70 -17.52 -11.18
C THR A 57 0.39 -17.49 -9.69
N GLU A 58 1.44 -17.52 -8.86
CA GLU A 58 1.32 -17.53 -7.40
C GLU A 58 1.93 -16.31 -6.73
N CYS A 59 2.88 -15.66 -7.41
CA CYS A 59 3.50 -14.46 -6.91
C CYS A 59 3.84 -13.52 -8.07
N LEU A 60 3.69 -12.23 -7.80
CA LEU A 60 4.25 -11.15 -8.59
C LEU A 60 5.43 -10.56 -7.83
N ASN A 61 6.51 -10.29 -8.55
CA ASN A 61 7.68 -9.61 -8.01
C ASN A 61 7.88 -8.30 -8.79
N VAL A 62 7.82 -7.19 -8.06
CA VAL A 62 7.93 -5.84 -8.59
C VAL A 62 9.24 -5.22 -8.16
N THR A 63 10.01 -4.77 -9.15
CA THR A 63 11.25 -4.02 -8.95
C THR A 63 10.97 -2.54 -9.23
N PRO A 64 11.01 -1.66 -8.22
CA PRO A 64 10.89 -0.22 -8.46
C PRO A 64 12.01 0.29 -9.38
N PRO A 65 11.76 1.32 -10.21
CA PRO A 65 12.76 1.83 -11.17
C PRO A 65 13.93 2.55 -10.48
N VAL A 66 13.67 3.24 -9.36
CA VAL A 66 14.72 3.74 -8.47
C VAL A 66 14.85 2.77 -7.32
N ASN A 67 16.05 2.21 -7.15
CA ASN A 67 16.20 1.06 -6.28
C ASN A 67 17.56 0.93 -5.60
N ALA A 68 17.92 1.94 -4.80
CA ALA A 68 19.22 2.00 -4.13
C ALA A 68 19.48 0.81 -3.19
N LEU A 69 18.44 0.30 -2.52
CA LEU A 69 18.53 -0.87 -1.64
C LEU A 69 18.14 -2.18 -2.32
N ASN A 70 18.09 -2.25 -3.65
CA ASN A 70 17.65 -3.45 -4.38
C ASN A 70 16.32 -4.06 -3.84
N THR A 71 15.40 -3.20 -3.47
CA THR A 71 14.06 -3.49 -2.95
C THR A 71 13.21 -4.30 -3.92
N ARG A 72 12.37 -5.17 -3.38
CA ARG A 72 11.40 -6.00 -4.10
C ARG A 72 10.05 -5.94 -3.38
N ILE A 73 9.03 -5.49 -4.09
CA ILE A 73 7.65 -5.54 -3.59
C ILE A 73 7.03 -6.82 -4.15
N MET A 74 6.56 -7.70 -3.27
CA MET A 74 6.03 -8.99 -3.65
C MET A 74 4.55 -9.08 -3.29
N ILE A 75 3.77 -9.68 -4.19
CA ILE A 75 2.34 -9.91 -4.01
C ILE A 75 2.09 -11.38 -4.31
N ALA A 76 1.65 -12.15 -3.33
CA ALA A 76 1.49 -13.59 -3.50
C ALA A 76 0.16 -14.08 -2.93
N GLY A 77 -0.28 -15.23 -3.40
CA GLY A 77 -1.45 -15.92 -2.89
C GLY A 77 -1.54 -17.32 -3.47
N ALA A 78 -1.98 -18.27 -2.65
CA ALA A 78 -2.15 -19.66 -3.06
C ALA A 78 -3.45 -20.21 -2.48
N THR A 79 -4.12 -21.10 -3.22
CA THR A 79 -5.35 -21.80 -2.78
C THR A 79 -5.05 -23.07 -1.98
N TYR A 80 -3.77 -23.38 -1.75
CA TYR A 80 -3.27 -24.56 -1.05
C TYR A 80 -2.21 -24.13 -0.03
N ASN A 81 -1.84 -25.03 0.90
CA ASN A 81 -0.75 -24.79 1.83
C ASN A 81 0.60 -25.09 1.13
N PRO A 82 1.42 -24.09 0.80
CA PRO A 82 2.73 -24.33 0.22
C PRO A 82 3.67 -24.98 1.27
N SER A 83 4.70 -25.65 0.78
CA SER A 83 5.76 -26.24 1.63
C SER A 83 7.11 -25.65 1.23
N PRO A 84 7.81 -24.93 2.12
CA PRO A 84 7.38 -24.51 3.46
C PRO A 84 6.22 -23.49 3.41
N LEU A 85 5.60 -23.23 4.57
CA LEU A 85 4.67 -22.12 4.71
C LEU A 85 5.44 -20.77 4.67
N PRO A 86 4.89 -19.73 4.02
CA PRO A 86 5.51 -18.42 4.00
C PRO A 86 5.62 -17.84 5.42
N THR A 87 6.72 -17.14 5.69
CA THR A 87 6.91 -16.44 6.96
C THR A 87 6.09 -15.15 6.97
N MET A 88 5.03 -15.14 7.77
CA MET A 88 4.18 -13.98 8.00
C MET A 88 4.88 -13.00 8.96
N HIS A 89 4.61 -11.70 8.83
CA HIS A 89 5.01 -10.78 9.89
C HIS A 89 4.10 -10.95 11.11
N SER A 90 4.63 -10.84 12.32
CA SER A 90 3.78 -10.90 13.53
C SER A 90 2.82 -9.70 13.57
N PRO A 91 1.52 -9.88 13.87
CA PRO A 91 0.85 -11.07 14.41
C PRO A 91 0.15 -11.97 13.35
N GLU A 92 0.40 -11.75 12.07
CA GLU A 92 -0.31 -12.43 10.99
C GLU A 92 -0.04 -13.95 10.99
N THR A 93 -1.09 -14.70 10.67
CA THR A 93 -1.00 -16.14 10.42
C THR A 93 -1.38 -16.46 8.98
N TYR A 94 -0.67 -17.43 8.41
CA TYR A 94 -0.92 -17.86 7.04
C TYR A 94 -2.30 -18.49 6.91
N VAL A 95 -3.02 -18.11 5.86
CA VAL A 95 -4.31 -18.70 5.48
C VAL A 95 -4.34 -18.80 3.97
N THR A 96 -4.83 -19.94 3.46
CA THR A 96 -5.00 -20.13 2.00
C THR A 96 -6.03 -19.16 1.44
N SER A 97 -6.03 -19.00 0.11
CA SER A 97 -6.97 -18.16 -0.63
C SER A 97 -6.98 -16.68 -0.22
N ASN A 98 -5.81 -16.20 0.23
CA ASN A 98 -5.57 -14.79 0.53
C ASN A 98 -4.42 -14.25 -0.32
N LEU A 99 -4.59 -13.03 -0.82
CA LEU A 99 -3.49 -12.22 -1.31
C LEU A 99 -2.77 -11.61 -0.12
N MET A 100 -1.46 -11.67 -0.20
CA MET A 100 -0.54 -11.14 0.77
C MET A 100 0.44 -10.22 0.05
N VAL A 101 0.96 -9.24 0.79
CA VAL A 101 2.03 -8.35 0.35
C VAL A 101 3.26 -8.57 1.23
N ASN A 102 4.44 -8.49 0.63
CA ASN A 102 5.73 -8.47 1.33
C ASN A 102 6.66 -7.44 0.66
N LEU A 103 7.64 -6.98 1.43
CA LEU A 103 8.69 -6.07 0.98
C LEU A 103 10.02 -6.66 1.42
N VAL A 104 10.97 -6.74 0.49
CA VAL A 104 12.33 -7.17 0.78
C VAL A 104 13.29 -6.06 0.37
N LYS A 105 14.15 -5.61 1.28
CA LYS A 105 15.28 -4.71 0.97
C LYS A 105 16.60 -5.47 0.99
N ASN A 106 17.60 -4.96 0.30
CA ASN A 106 18.88 -5.60 0.05
C ASN A 106 18.74 -7.00 -0.54
N ALA A 107 17.74 -7.19 -1.42
CA ALA A 107 17.37 -8.51 -1.93
C ALA A 107 18.53 -9.13 -2.74
N GLY A 108 18.74 -10.43 -2.58
CA GLY A 108 19.63 -11.22 -3.44
C GLY A 108 18.94 -11.67 -4.73
N THR A 109 19.29 -12.87 -5.18
CA THR A 109 18.59 -13.55 -6.28
C THR A 109 17.28 -14.14 -5.76
N PHE A 110 16.22 -14.09 -6.57
CA PHE A 110 14.95 -14.72 -6.21
C PHE A 110 15.12 -16.25 -6.09
N ALA A 111 14.62 -16.84 -5.01
CA ALA A 111 14.68 -18.27 -4.76
C ALA A 111 13.28 -18.90 -4.87
N THR A 112 12.38 -18.57 -3.93
CA THR A 112 10.98 -18.99 -3.96
C THR A 112 10.14 -18.06 -3.09
N TRP A 113 8.88 -17.82 -3.43
CA TRP A 113 8.06 -16.84 -2.72
C TRP A 113 7.68 -17.26 -1.29
N ASN A 114 7.59 -18.57 -1.04
CA ASN A 114 7.13 -19.15 0.22
C ASN A 114 8.25 -19.49 1.21
N ALA A 115 9.51 -19.20 0.89
CA ALA A 115 10.61 -19.36 1.85
C ALA A 115 10.56 -18.30 2.95
N ALA A 116 11.28 -18.54 4.05
CA ALA A 116 11.39 -17.55 5.14
C ALA A 116 12.00 -16.22 4.65
N ASN A 117 13.00 -16.30 3.79
CA ASN A 117 13.43 -15.21 2.93
C ASN A 117 13.19 -15.60 1.47
N PRO A 118 12.36 -14.86 0.70
CA PRO A 118 12.10 -15.20 -0.68
C PRO A 118 13.30 -15.09 -1.63
N PHE A 119 14.38 -14.45 -1.17
CA PHE A 119 15.62 -14.24 -1.90
C PHE A 119 16.78 -14.91 -1.17
N THR A 120 17.90 -15.14 -1.87
CA THR A 120 19.12 -15.73 -1.30
C THR A 120 19.71 -14.90 -0.15
N SER A 121 19.39 -13.61 -0.11
CA SER A 121 19.79 -12.65 0.94
C SER A 121 18.80 -11.48 1.00
N GLY A 122 18.91 -10.65 2.03
CA GLY A 122 18.12 -9.44 2.21
C GLY A 122 17.35 -9.43 3.53
N GLN A 123 16.67 -8.32 3.78
CA GLN A 123 15.85 -8.09 4.96
C GLN A 123 14.39 -8.11 4.53
N THR A 124 13.63 -9.09 5.03
CA THR A 124 12.23 -9.32 4.66
C THR A 124 11.30 -8.71 5.70
N PHE A 125 10.23 -8.07 5.23
CA PHE A 125 9.19 -7.51 6.10
C PHE A 125 8.34 -8.63 6.71
N GLY A 126 8.13 -9.71 5.95
CA GLY A 126 7.19 -10.77 6.27
C GLY A 126 5.84 -10.53 5.61
N TRP A 127 5.15 -11.61 5.27
CA TRP A 127 3.90 -11.54 4.51
C TRP A 127 2.74 -10.98 5.34
N GLY A 128 1.90 -10.15 4.73
CA GLY A 128 0.70 -9.58 5.33
C GLY A 128 -0.53 -9.75 4.46
N LYS A 129 -1.61 -10.33 5.01
CA LYS A 129 -2.86 -10.53 4.27
C LYS A 129 -3.58 -9.20 4.02
N TRP A 130 -4.17 -9.03 2.83
CA TRP A 130 -4.94 -7.82 2.53
C TRP A 130 -6.16 -8.07 1.63
N TRP A 131 -6.32 -9.25 1.03
CA TRP A 131 -7.53 -9.60 0.28
C TRP A 131 -7.81 -11.11 0.35
N SER A 132 -9.06 -11.50 0.57
CA SER A 132 -9.53 -12.90 0.53
C SER A 132 -10.38 -13.19 -0.71
N THR A 133 -10.26 -14.38 -1.31
CA THR A 133 -11.16 -14.83 -2.41
C THR A 133 -12.64 -14.84 -1.99
N ALA A 134 -12.92 -15.00 -0.70
CA ALA A 134 -14.29 -14.94 -0.17
C ALA A 134 -14.98 -13.59 -0.45
N ASN A 135 -14.21 -12.54 -0.74
CA ASN A 135 -14.74 -11.23 -1.13
C ASN A 135 -15.28 -11.18 -2.57
N GLY A 136 -15.11 -12.24 -3.35
CA GLY A 136 -15.73 -12.39 -4.67
C GLY A 136 -14.96 -11.70 -5.79
N VAL A 137 -15.69 -11.33 -6.84
CA VAL A 137 -15.20 -10.67 -8.06
C VAL A 137 -15.16 -9.14 -7.91
N GLY A 138 -14.43 -8.44 -8.78
CA GLY A 138 -14.46 -6.98 -8.77
C GLY A 138 -13.36 -6.33 -9.60
N SER A 139 -12.79 -5.22 -9.09
CA SER A 139 -11.84 -4.37 -9.82
C SER A 139 -10.55 -4.14 -9.05
N ILE A 140 -9.43 -4.12 -9.78
CA ILE A 140 -8.08 -3.83 -9.31
C ILE A 140 -7.67 -2.47 -9.84
N TYR A 141 -7.12 -1.63 -8.97
CA TYR A 141 -6.60 -0.30 -9.28
C TYR A 141 -5.12 -0.28 -8.91
N LEU A 142 -4.27 0.24 -9.81
CA LEU A 142 -2.83 0.31 -9.60
C LEU A 142 -2.33 1.75 -9.78
N TRP A 143 -1.61 2.23 -8.77
CA TRP A 143 -0.75 3.40 -8.86
C TRP A 143 0.69 2.99 -8.60
N GLU A 144 1.61 3.72 -9.21
CA GLU A 144 3.03 3.50 -9.01
C GLU A 144 3.78 4.82 -8.98
N ALA A 145 4.93 4.76 -8.33
CA ALA A 145 5.87 5.83 -8.18
C ALA A 145 7.29 5.25 -8.27
N LYS A 146 8.30 6.12 -8.32
CA LYS A 146 9.70 5.71 -8.55
C LYS A 146 10.21 4.61 -7.61
N GLU A 147 9.68 4.54 -6.40
CA GLU A 147 10.19 3.68 -5.32
C GLU A 147 9.07 2.93 -4.57
N ALA A 148 7.81 3.05 -5.01
CA ALA A 148 6.65 2.44 -4.33
C ALA A 148 5.48 2.16 -5.29
N ILE A 149 4.57 1.28 -4.87
CA ILE A 149 3.28 1.04 -5.54
C ILE A 149 2.14 1.17 -4.54
N ALA A 150 0.95 1.45 -5.05
CA ALA A 150 -0.30 1.38 -4.31
C ALA A 150 -1.28 0.52 -5.11
N VAL A 151 -1.95 -0.41 -4.44
CA VAL A 151 -2.94 -1.30 -5.04
C VAL A 151 -4.21 -1.25 -4.23
N ILE A 152 -5.35 -1.13 -4.91
CA ILE A 152 -6.67 -1.36 -4.33
C ILE A 152 -7.39 -2.45 -5.10
N VAL A 153 -8.09 -3.32 -4.38
CA VAL A 153 -9.08 -4.23 -4.91
C VAL A 153 -10.43 -3.90 -4.29
N THR A 154 -11.45 -3.81 -5.13
CA THR A 154 -12.85 -3.62 -4.72
C THR A 154 -13.66 -4.86 -5.05
N ASN A 155 -14.68 -5.16 -4.26
CA ASN A 155 -15.68 -6.16 -4.62
C ASN A 155 -16.85 -5.54 -5.41
N SER A 156 -17.41 -6.29 -6.35
CA SER A 156 -18.54 -5.84 -7.18
C SER A 156 -19.85 -5.67 -6.39
N SER A 157 -20.02 -6.39 -5.28
CA SER A 157 -21.28 -6.47 -4.52
C SER A 157 -21.44 -5.42 -3.42
N GLY A 158 -20.40 -4.66 -3.07
CA GLY A 158 -20.47 -3.72 -1.94
C GLY A 158 -19.53 -2.52 -2.02
N GLY A 159 -18.74 -2.37 -3.08
CA GLY A 159 -17.83 -1.25 -3.26
C GLY A 159 -16.74 -1.13 -2.18
N SER A 160 -16.58 -2.15 -1.33
CA SER A 160 -15.61 -2.15 -0.24
C SER A 160 -14.22 -2.35 -0.81
N ALA A 161 -13.35 -1.37 -0.60
CA ALA A 161 -11.97 -1.42 -1.03
C ALA A 161 -11.06 -2.04 0.03
N ARG A 162 -10.09 -2.83 -0.42
CA ARG A 162 -8.94 -3.28 0.36
C ARG A 162 -7.69 -2.97 -0.43
N GLY A 163 -6.57 -2.75 0.23
CA GLY A 163 -5.38 -2.35 -0.49
C GLY A 163 -4.16 -2.19 0.37
N PHE A 164 -3.09 -1.78 -0.28
CA PHE A 164 -1.83 -1.46 0.37
C PHE A 164 -1.06 -0.39 -0.41
N ILE A 165 -0.09 0.21 0.27
CA ILE A 165 0.98 1.02 -0.28
C ILE A 165 2.30 0.40 0.22
N ALA A 166 3.23 0.10 -0.68
CA ALA A 166 4.48 -0.58 -0.33
C ALA A 166 5.68 -0.03 -1.11
N GLY A 167 6.84 0.06 -0.47
CA GLY A 167 8.07 0.62 -1.05
C GLY A 167 8.75 1.64 -0.13
N ALA A 168 9.42 2.64 -0.69
CA ALA A 168 9.93 3.80 0.07
C ALA A 168 8.77 4.77 0.37
N ILE A 169 8.05 4.51 1.47
CA ILE A 169 6.77 5.16 1.76
C ILE A 169 6.87 6.38 2.68
N LEU A 170 7.94 6.53 3.47
CA LEU A 170 8.14 7.72 4.30
C LEU A 170 9.37 8.53 3.88
N ASP A 171 9.23 9.84 4.00
CA ASP A 171 10.32 10.82 4.04
C ASP A 171 10.64 11.15 5.50
N PRO A 172 11.80 10.73 6.01
CA PRO A 172 12.24 11.10 7.35
C PRO A 172 12.48 12.60 7.45
N GLU A 173 12.23 13.18 8.63
CA GLU A 173 12.48 14.61 8.90
C GLU A 173 13.95 14.88 9.27
N SER A 174 14.80 13.85 9.17
CA SER A 174 16.22 13.84 9.52
C SER A 174 17.00 13.09 8.45
N THR A 175 18.27 13.49 8.25
CA THR A 175 19.20 12.83 7.33
C THR A 175 20.11 11.82 8.03
N ASP A 176 19.86 11.49 9.30
CA ASP A 176 20.64 10.50 10.05
C ASP A 176 20.37 9.09 9.51
N THR A 177 21.33 8.55 8.76
CA THR A 177 21.24 7.22 8.12
C THR A 177 21.52 6.05 9.07
N THR A 178 21.78 6.33 10.35
CA THR A 178 22.05 5.31 11.37
C THR A 178 20.82 5.02 12.22
N VAL A 179 19.94 6.01 12.42
CA VAL A 179 18.77 5.91 13.29
C VAL A 179 17.45 6.21 12.57
N ASP A 180 17.42 7.22 11.70
CA ASP A 180 16.17 7.81 11.21
C ASP A 180 15.82 7.39 9.78
N CYS A 181 16.81 7.06 8.96
CA CYS A 181 16.61 6.71 7.55
C CYS A 181 17.58 5.63 7.07
N GLU A 182 17.26 4.96 5.96
CA GLU A 182 18.22 4.10 5.28
C GLU A 182 19.31 4.94 4.58
N SER A 183 20.33 4.28 4.02
CA SER A 183 21.48 4.94 3.38
C SER A 183 21.14 5.86 2.20
N ASP A 184 19.94 5.77 1.65
CA ASP A 184 19.43 6.62 0.56
C ASP A 184 18.49 7.75 1.05
N GLY A 185 18.35 7.91 2.37
CA GLY A 185 17.53 8.96 2.99
C GLY A 185 16.04 8.66 2.99
N ARG A 186 15.62 7.40 2.83
CA ARG A 186 14.21 6.98 2.84
C ARG A 186 13.92 5.94 3.92
N LEU A 187 12.64 5.74 4.22
CA LEU A 187 12.17 4.59 5.00
C LEU A 187 11.24 3.72 4.17
N TYR A 188 11.51 2.42 4.23
CA TYR A 188 10.86 1.40 3.43
C TYR A 188 9.86 0.62 4.27
N GLY A 189 8.65 0.42 3.76
CA GLY A 189 7.60 -0.24 4.53
C GLY A 189 6.36 -0.61 3.73
N ILE A 190 5.37 -1.08 4.47
CA ILE A 190 4.06 -1.45 3.98
C ILE A 190 3.04 -0.74 4.86
N ALA A 191 2.09 -0.06 4.23
CA ALA A 191 0.83 0.32 4.83
C ALA A 191 -0.29 -0.48 4.16
N ARG A 192 -1.07 -1.27 4.90
CA ARG A 192 -2.09 -2.17 4.32
C ARG A 192 -3.37 -2.22 5.14
N SER A 193 -4.47 -2.54 4.45
CA SER A 193 -5.70 -2.99 5.09
C SER A 193 -5.63 -4.46 5.53
N SER A 194 -6.70 -4.95 6.16
CA SER A 194 -6.91 -6.37 6.44
C SER A 194 -7.50 -7.12 5.25
N SER A 195 -7.51 -8.46 5.30
CA SER A 195 -8.23 -9.30 4.35
C SER A 195 -9.68 -9.55 4.75
N SER A 196 -9.98 -9.59 6.05
CA SER A 196 -11.36 -9.74 6.57
C SER A 196 -12.22 -8.50 6.34
N THR A 197 -11.64 -7.31 6.42
CA THR A 197 -12.40 -6.06 6.44
C THR A 197 -11.78 -4.98 5.57
N GLY A 198 -12.65 -4.26 4.86
CA GLY A 198 -12.27 -3.17 3.98
C GLY A 198 -11.62 -2.00 4.70
N ILE A 199 -11.00 -1.13 3.92
CA ILE A 199 -10.62 0.21 4.34
C ILE A 199 -11.90 0.93 4.81
N SER A 200 -11.86 1.44 6.04
CA SER A 200 -12.96 2.21 6.64
C SER A 200 -13.31 3.39 5.75
N THR A 201 -14.59 3.74 5.69
CA THR A 201 -15.05 4.98 5.06
C THR A 201 -14.79 6.22 5.93
N THR A 202 -14.39 5.98 7.18
CA THR A 202 -14.02 6.99 8.17
C THR A 202 -12.69 6.59 8.82
N PHE A 203 -11.57 6.98 8.24
CA PHE A 203 -10.22 6.68 8.77
C PHE A 203 -9.43 7.89 9.26
N TYR A 204 -9.93 9.11 9.04
CA TYR A 204 -9.33 10.35 9.55
C TYR A 204 -9.74 10.71 10.98
N THR A 205 -10.93 10.27 11.37
CA THR A 205 -11.51 10.63 12.65
C THR A 205 -10.94 9.77 13.76
N ASP A 206 -10.26 10.40 14.71
CA ASP A 206 -9.98 9.79 16.00
C ASP A 206 -10.88 10.40 17.07
N PHE A 207 -11.83 9.56 17.50
CA PHE A 207 -12.60 9.56 18.74
C PHE A 207 -13.05 10.86 19.44
N ALA A 208 -14.36 10.92 19.71
CA ALA A 208 -14.99 11.74 20.75
C ALA A 208 -14.67 11.29 22.21
N GLY A 209 -13.57 10.57 22.47
CA GLY A 209 -13.34 9.89 23.76
C GLY A 209 -11.92 9.92 24.34
N GLY A 210 -10.96 10.58 23.69
CA GLY A 210 -9.61 10.77 24.24
C GLY A 210 -8.69 9.54 24.15
N TYR A 211 -7.38 9.78 24.21
CA TYR A 211 -6.28 8.82 23.99
C TYR A 211 -6.23 7.59 24.95
N THR A 212 -7.22 7.35 25.80
CA THR A 212 -7.08 6.49 26.99
C THR A 212 -7.85 5.17 26.99
N SER A 213 -8.57 4.79 25.93
CA SER A 213 -9.23 3.47 25.93
C SER A 213 -9.30 2.82 24.55
N SER A 214 -8.60 1.69 24.39
CA SER A 214 -8.95 0.51 23.57
C SER A 214 -9.92 0.73 22.41
N TYR A 215 -9.59 1.62 21.47
CA TYR A 215 -10.43 1.86 20.32
C TYR A 215 -10.13 0.88 19.19
N SER A 216 -11.19 0.43 18.54
CA SER A 216 -11.14 -0.56 17.48
C SER A 216 -10.36 0.01 16.29
N TYR A 217 -9.06 -0.25 16.27
CA TYR A 217 -8.18 -0.07 15.10
C TYR A 217 -8.64 -0.89 13.89
N ALA A 218 -9.68 -1.72 14.07
CA ALA A 218 -10.31 -2.43 12.99
C ALA A 218 -10.65 -1.46 11.86
N ASN A 219 -10.08 -1.73 10.70
CA ASN A 219 -10.45 -1.15 9.41
C ASN A 219 -9.87 0.24 9.11
N ARG A 220 -9.13 0.88 10.03
CA ARG A 220 -8.50 2.17 9.69
C ARG A 220 -7.21 1.93 8.92
N PHE A 221 -7.23 2.19 7.61
CA PHE A 221 -6.09 1.95 6.71
C PHE A 221 -4.79 2.60 7.20
N LEU A 222 -4.87 3.77 7.83
CA LEU A 222 -3.71 4.48 8.36
C LEU A 222 -3.27 4.00 9.75
N TYR A 223 -3.92 3.06 10.41
CA TYR A 223 -3.53 2.63 11.75
C TYR A 223 -2.94 1.22 11.77
N THR A 224 -2.15 0.94 12.80
CA THR A 224 -1.61 -0.39 13.04
C THR A 224 -2.37 -1.09 14.15
N SER A 225 -2.76 -2.33 13.90
CA SER A 225 -3.25 -3.27 14.89
C SER A 225 -2.19 -4.33 15.22
N ASN A 226 -2.21 -4.83 16.45
CA ASN A 226 -1.39 -5.94 16.92
C ASN A 226 -2.15 -7.28 16.94
N THR A 227 -3.26 -7.37 16.20
CA THR A 227 -4.05 -8.60 16.05
C THR A 227 -3.99 -9.14 14.62
N ASN A 228 -4.12 -10.46 14.48
CA ASN A 228 -4.11 -11.14 13.19
C ASN A 228 -5.26 -10.65 12.29
N ASP A 229 -4.97 -10.48 10.99
CA ASP A 229 -5.92 -10.05 9.97
C ASP A 229 -6.55 -8.69 10.27
N GLN A 230 -5.69 -7.73 10.61
CA GLN A 230 -6.06 -6.33 10.81
C GLN A 230 -5.13 -5.42 10.01
N PRO A 231 -5.46 -4.12 9.84
CA PRO A 231 -4.55 -3.16 9.25
C PRO A 231 -3.20 -3.17 9.99
N PHE A 232 -2.12 -3.10 9.22
CA PHE A 232 -0.77 -3.11 9.76
C PHE A 232 0.12 -2.21 8.93
N ASN A 233 0.69 -1.20 9.59
CA ASN A 233 1.54 -0.22 8.98
C ASN A 233 2.88 -0.22 9.70
N ALA A 234 3.94 -0.52 8.98
CA ALA A 234 5.28 -0.44 9.54
C ALA A 234 6.29 -0.10 8.47
N VAL A 235 7.45 0.35 8.93
CA VAL A 235 8.67 0.50 8.13
C VAL A 235 9.77 -0.36 8.75
N PHE A 236 10.81 -0.67 7.98
CA PHE A 236 12.02 -1.25 8.55
C PHE A 236 12.69 -0.25 9.50
N SER A 237 13.25 -0.75 10.60
CA SER A 237 14.28 -0.01 11.33
C SER A 237 15.51 0.13 10.41
N PRO A 238 16.10 1.33 10.28
CA PRO A 238 17.29 1.54 9.45
C PRO A 238 18.38 0.49 9.67
N GLY A 239 18.94 -0.03 8.57
CA GLY A 239 20.00 -1.03 8.62
C GLY A 239 19.60 -2.42 9.17
N SER A 240 18.36 -2.62 9.60
CA SER A 240 17.88 -3.86 10.25
C SER A 240 16.70 -4.51 9.50
N ALA A 241 16.42 -5.77 9.82
CA ALA A 241 15.18 -6.46 9.42
C ALA A 241 14.03 -6.26 10.41
N SER A 242 14.28 -5.58 11.53
CA SER A 242 13.24 -5.25 12.52
C SER A 242 12.24 -4.26 11.95
N LEU A 243 11.00 -4.32 12.43
CA LEU A 243 9.92 -3.44 11.98
C LEU A 243 9.58 -2.41 13.06
N LEU A 244 9.47 -1.15 12.64
CA LEU A 244 8.90 -0.06 13.40
C LEU A 244 7.43 0.10 12.99
N GLN A 245 6.53 -0.42 13.83
CA GLN A 245 5.11 -0.15 13.68
C GLN A 245 4.85 1.35 13.78
N MET A 246 3.95 1.85 12.94
CA MET A 246 3.69 3.27 12.82
C MET A 246 2.21 3.60 12.97
N ASN A 247 1.93 4.77 13.56
CA ASN A 247 0.61 5.36 13.68
C ASN A 247 0.62 6.80 13.14
N PRO A 248 -0.49 7.28 12.55
CA PRO A 248 -0.56 8.61 11.98
C PRO A 248 -0.71 9.61 13.12
N MET A 249 -0.02 10.75 13.04
CA MET A 249 -0.21 11.88 13.95
C MET A 249 -1.30 12.84 13.46
N THR A 250 -1.56 12.85 12.15
CA THR A 250 -2.60 13.68 11.56
C THR A 250 -3.97 13.10 11.89
N VAL A 251 -4.65 13.72 12.85
CA VAL A 251 -6.01 13.39 13.27
C VAL A 251 -6.93 14.56 12.95
N PHE A 252 -8.13 14.26 12.45
CA PHE A 252 -9.17 15.25 12.28
C PHE A 252 -10.28 15.03 13.32
N PRO A 253 -10.70 16.08 14.06
CA PRO A 253 -11.78 15.95 15.04
C PRO A 253 -13.13 15.63 14.40
N THR A 254 -13.30 15.97 13.12
CA THR A 254 -14.46 15.64 12.28
C THR A 254 -13.98 15.26 10.89
N SER A 255 -14.66 14.31 10.24
CA SER A 255 -14.31 13.92 8.87
C SER A 255 -14.34 15.16 7.96
N PRO A 256 -13.28 15.40 7.17
CA PRO A 256 -13.27 16.51 6.23
C PRO A 256 -14.26 16.19 5.10
N SER A 257 -15.43 16.83 5.16
CA SER A 257 -16.45 16.78 4.11
C SER A 257 -15.88 17.21 2.75
N ALA A 258 -16.66 17.08 1.67
CA ALA A 258 -16.26 17.51 0.31
C ALA A 258 -15.76 18.98 0.19
N THR A 259 -16.00 19.83 1.19
CA THR A 259 -15.49 21.22 1.27
C THR A 259 -14.28 21.38 2.22
N GLY A 260 -13.94 20.36 3.00
CA GLY A 260 -12.77 20.32 3.87
C GLY A 260 -11.45 20.30 3.10
N LEU A 261 -10.34 20.59 3.80
CA LEU A 261 -8.97 20.52 3.26
C LEU A 261 -8.72 21.38 2.01
N LYS A 262 -9.39 22.54 1.96
CA LYS A 262 -9.18 23.59 0.96
C LYS A 262 -8.76 24.88 1.63
N THR A 263 -7.96 25.69 0.95
CA THR A 263 -7.65 27.06 1.35
C THR A 263 -8.90 27.94 1.26
N ARG A 264 -8.86 29.15 1.82
CA ARG A 264 -9.98 30.12 1.69
C ARG A 264 -10.29 30.50 0.23
N SER A 265 -9.34 30.34 -0.69
CA SER A 265 -9.54 30.55 -2.13
C SER A 265 -10.10 29.31 -2.85
N GLY A 266 -10.38 28.22 -2.12
CA GLY A 266 -10.92 26.98 -2.68
C GLY A 266 -9.86 26.04 -3.27
N GLN A 267 -8.58 26.37 -3.18
CA GLN A 267 -7.49 25.52 -3.67
C GLN A 267 -7.27 24.34 -2.72
N PHE A 268 -6.89 23.19 -3.26
CA PHE A 268 -6.52 22.03 -2.45
C PHE A 268 -5.35 22.37 -1.52
N ALA A 269 -5.50 22.05 -0.22
CA ALA A 269 -4.44 22.21 0.76
C ALA A 269 -3.69 20.89 0.94
N ARG A 270 -2.38 20.89 0.62
CA ARG A 270 -1.49 19.76 0.86
C ARG A 270 -1.23 19.60 2.35
N LEU A 271 -2.04 18.80 3.02
CA LEU A 271 -1.79 18.44 4.40
C LEU A 271 -1.04 17.11 4.46
N ALA A 272 0.24 17.16 4.83
CA ALA A 272 1.06 15.97 4.98
C ALA A 272 0.53 15.08 6.11
N ILE A 273 0.65 13.76 5.92
CA ILE A 273 0.36 12.77 6.97
C ILE A 273 1.68 12.40 7.61
N THR A 274 1.88 12.83 8.85
CA THR A 274 3.08 12.48 9.63
C THR A 274 2.84 11.20 10.42
N TRP A 275 3.91 10.42 10.59
CA TRP A 275 3.88 9.13 11.26
C TRP A 275 4.83 9.11 12.44
N ARG A 276 4.40 8.46 13.51
CA ARG A 276 5.18 8.21 14.72
C ARG A 276 5.31 6.72 14.98
N GLY A 277 6.37 6.30 15.66
CA GLY A 277 6.53 4.95 16.15
C GLY A 277 5.43 4.60 17.17
N SER A 278 4.81 3.43 17.05
CA SER A 278 3.70 3.03 17.94
C SER A 278 4.13 2.84 19.39
N THR A 279 5.40 2.45 19.62
CA THR A 279 5.94 2.11 20.94
C THR A 279 6.82 3.23 21.52
N ALA A 280 7.78 3.73 20.73
CA ALA A 280 8.75 4.73 21.19
C ALA A 280 8.27 6.19 21.08
N ASP A 281 7.14 6.41 20.39
CA ASP A 281 6.53 7.75 20.18
C ASP A 281 7.48 8.81 19.57
N ASN A 282 8.45 8.36 18.78
CA ASN A 282 9.32 9.23 17.99
C ASN A 282 8.71 9.45 16.59
N ILE A 283 8.95 10.63 16.00
CA ILE A 283 8.58 10.91 14.61
C ILE A 283 9.43 10.03 13.69
N LEU A 284 8.78 9.32 12.78
CA LEU A 284 9.46 8.51 11.76
C LEU A 284 9.58 9.26 10.43
N GLY A 285 8.63 10.14 10.14
CA GLY A 285 8.62 10.93 8.92
C GLY A 285 7.23 11.26 8.44
N ARG A 286 7.16 11.83 7.24
CA ARG A 286 5.92 12.13 6.53
C ARG A 286 5.66 11.11 5.43
N PHE A 287 4.39 10.80 5.19
CA PHE A 287 3.97 9.95 4.08
C PHE A 287 4.38 10.66 2.78
N ARG A 288 5.24 10.00 2.02
CA ARG A 288 5.87 10.57 0.84
C ARG A 288 4.86 10.80 -0.28
N GLU A 289 4.53 12.07 -0.51
CA GLU A 289 3.70 12.54 -1.64
C GLU A 289 2.29 11.94 -1.59
N VAL A 290 1.86 11.62 -0.37
CA VAL A 290 0.52 11.17 -0.03
C VAL A 290 -0.01 12.15 1.02
N TYR A 291 -1.10 12.80 0.68
CA TYR A 291 -1.67 13.88 1.49
C TYR A 291 -3.05 13.51 1.98
N ALA A 292 -3.46 14.11 3.09
CA ALA A 292 -4.85 14.05 3.48
C ALA A 292 -5.72 14.75 2.42
N TYR A 293 -6.86 14.15 2.11
CA TYR A 293 -7.81 14.67 1.13
C TYR A 293 -9.23 14.65 1.70
N SER A 294 -10.10 15.52 1.19
CA SER A 294 -11.53 15.52 1.55
C SER A 294 -12.20 14.23 1.12
N ASP A 295 -13.50 14.08 1.40
CA ASP A 295 -14.24 12.95 0.86
C ASP A 295 -14.07 12.80 -0.66
N GLY A 296 -13.80 11.56 -1.09
CA GLY A 296 -13.48 11.18 -2.46
C GLY A 296 -13.87 9.74 -2.74
N GLN A 297 -13.85 9.35 -4.02
CA GLN A 297 -14.22 8.00 -4.46
C GLN A 297 -13.25 7.49 -5.51
N LEU A 298 -13.05 6.18 -5.60
CA LEU A 298 -12.22 5.57 -6.65
C LEU A 298 -12.92 5.61 -8.01
N PRO A 299 -12.19 5.72 -9.14
CA PRO A 299 -10.78 6.15 -9.28
C PRO A 299 -10.69 7.65 -9.60
N ALA A 300 -11.32 8.51 -8.80
CA ALA A 300 -11.36 9.93 -9.08
C ALA A 300 -9.95 10.57 -9.07
N ARG A 301 -9.85 11.72 -9.72
CA ARG A 301 -8.63 12.52 -9.81
C ARG A 301 -8.94 13.94 -9.39
N GLN A 302 -8.02 14.54 -8.65
CA GLN A 302 -8.06 15.97 -8.38
C GLN A 302 -7.38 16.70 -9.54
N MET A 303 -8.03 17.72 -10.09
CA MET A 303 -7.58 18.47 -11.26
C MET A 303 -7.44 19.95 -10.94
N ASP A 304 -6.46 20.62 -11.55
CA ASP A 304 -6.37 22.06 -11.71
C ASP A 304 -6.51 22.40 -13.20
N GLY A 305 -7.74 22.72 -13.62
CA GLY A 305 -8.11 22.77 -15.03
C GLY A 305 -7.87 21.41 -15.71
N ALA A 306 -6.98 21.38 -16.71
CA ALA A 306 -6.59 20.15 -17.42
C ALA A 306 -5.44 19.39 -16.76
N ASN A 307 -4.78 19.97 -15.74
CA ASN A 307 -3.61 19.38 -15.11
C ASN A 307 -4.02 18.52 -13.91
N PRO A 308 -3.67 17.23 -13.87
CA PRO A 308 -3.91 16.42 -12.68
C PRO A 308 -3.01 16.87 -11.52
N ILE A 309 -3.62 17.12 -10.35
CA ILE A 309 -2.90 17.35 -9.08
C ILE A 309 -2.57 16.01 -8.41
N GLY A 310 -3.46 15.03 -8.51
CA GLY A 310 -3.27 13.74 -7.88
C GLY A 310 -4.45 12.80 -8.04
N TYR A 311 -4.32 11.62 -7.46
CA TYR A 311 -5.28 10.53 -7.58
C TYR A 311 -5.86 10.17 -6.22
N ILE A 312 -7.15 9.85 -6.20
CA ILE A 312 -7.86 9.49 -4.96
C ILE A 312 -7.60 8.03 -4.62
N PHE A 313 -7.25 7.76 -3.36
CA PHE A 313 -7.11 6.43 -2.77
C PHE A 313 -7.97 6.37 -1.51
N CYS A 314 -8.97 5.49 -1.50
CA CYS A 314 -9.97 5.46 -0.43
C CYS A 314 -10.68 4.12 -0.30
N GLY A 315 -11.61 4.04 0.66
CA GLY A 315 -12.35 2.84 0.99
C GLY A 315 -13.50 2.46 0.06
N SER A 316 -13.83 3.28 -0.95
CA SER A 316 -15.05 3.10 -1.75
C SER A 316 -14.89 3.46 -3.23
N SER A 317 -15.51 2.66 -4.10
CA SER A 317 -15.72 2.97 -5.53
C SER A 317 -17.13 3.47 -5.85
N VAL A 318 -18.01 3.57 -4.85
CA VAL A 318 -19.44 3.88 -5.02
C VAL A 318 -19.93 5.04 -4.17
N SER A 319 -19.09 5.58 -3.30
CA SER A 319 -19.43 6.68 -2.40
C SER A 319 -18.22 7.55 -2.11
N GLN A 320 -18.45 8.83 -1.88
CA GLN A 320 -17.42 9.73 -1.38
C GLN A 320 -17.20 9.47 0.11
N VAL A 321 -15.95 9.19 0.47
CA VAL A 321 -15.53 8.80 1.83
C VAL A 321 -14.14 9.36 2.13
N ASP A 322 -13.69 9.28 3.39
CA ASP A 322 -12.34 9.68 3.79
C ASP A 322 -11.32 9.12 2.77
N SER A 323 -10.45 9.99 2.26
CA SER A 323 -9.61 9.68 1.11
C SER A 323 -8.22 10.27 1.25
N LEU A 324 -7.23 9.57 0.71
CA LEU A 324 -5.89 10.08 0.51
C LEU A 324 -5.75 10.64 -0.91
N LEU A 325 -4.88 11.63 -1.09
CA LEU A 325 -4.43 12.08 -2.40
C LEU A 325 -3.01 11.58 -2.64
N LEU A 326 -2.83 10.78 -3.69
CA LEU A 326 -1.53 10.40 -4.23
C LEU A 326 -1.11 11.48 -5.24
N GLU A 327 -0.14 12.31 -4.89
CA GLU A 327 0.23 13.48 -5.70
C GLU A 327 0.84 13.09 -7.05
N HIS A 328 0.36 13.76 -8.09
CA HIS A 328 0.81 13.61 -9.47
C HIS A 328 2.11 14.40 -9.72
N ALA A 329 2.86 13.98 -10.74
CA ALA A 329 4.12 14.60 -11.18
C ALA A 329 3.93 15.98 -11.81
#